data_AF-A0A359MS09-F1
#
_entry.id   AF-A0A359MS09-F1
#
_cell.length_a   1.000
_cell.length_b   1.000
_cell.length_c   1.000
_cell.angle_alpha   90.00
_cell.angle_beta   90.00
_cell.angle_gamma   90.00
#
_symmetry.space_group_name_H-M   'P 1'
#
loop_
_entity.id
_entity.type
_entity.pdbx_description
1 polymer ?
#
loop_
_entity_poly.entity_id
_entity_poly.type
_entity_poly.pdbx_seq_one_letter_code
_entity_poly.pdbx_strand_id
1 'polypeptide(L)'
;MEYNVEDLLPIVEKLSREYTSNESSSVSYETARMLMRAVLYCIDAYKSEKSCESVEERESGYELFSVNEKLNAEMIYRRGYDRVVAKVIQAKELYNAIIDQFQDFHCRNCHDTIIEGIPQFFLRYDPRFKPYDHILTLDYPTIKSLDTLCGVDAIDRYLRNIKTEWSFLNVFDPKCVEALLERIIPDYKNLFLDNISNAVLLTGIGCILAGKPVGMLELQKNDMELIGSFFGDASEEKAEEKIRMLISKLFRSGFPENAELEEYFLTTSKEYAVRIVNGIKNNALAGVFDLTDITIGMS
;
A
#
# COMPACT_ATOMS: atom_id res chain seq x y z
N MET A 1 10.44 27.42 6.01
CA MET A 1 9.49 28.49 6.39
C MET A 1 8.32 27.82 7.08
N GLU A 2 8.16 28.07 8.37
CA GLU A 2 6.92 27.81 9.08
C GLU A 2 5.98 29.00 8.77
N TYR A 3 4.79 28.73 8.25
CA TYR A 3 3.79 29.77 8.00
C TYR A 3 3.11 30.13 9.31
N ASN A 4 2.92 31.43 9.58
CA ASN A 4 2.08 31.84 10.68
C ASN A 4 0.61 31.55 10.33
N VAL A 5 -0.16 31.07 11.30
CA VAL A 5 -1.59 30.74 11.15
C VAL A 5 -2.37 31.93 10.56
N GLU A 6 -1.95 33.15 10.88
CA GLU A 6 -2.54 34.41 10.41
C GLU A 6 -2.50 34.58 8.89
N ASP A 7 -1.49 34.03 8.20
CA ASP A 7 -1.35 34.14 6.74
C ASP A 7 -2.34 33.22 5.99
N LEU A 8 -2.86 32.19 6.66
CA LEU A 8 -3.79 31.22 6.10
C LEU A 8 -5.26 31.59 6.34
N LEU A 9 -5.54 32.49 7.29
CA LEU A 9 -6.91 32.90 7.64
C LEU A 9 -7.70 33.46 6.44
N PRO A 10 -7.14 34.30 5.55
CA PRO A 10 -7.88 34.79 4.38
C PRO A 10 -8.33 33.67 3.43
N ILE A 11 -7.52 32.61 3.30
CA ILE A 11 -7.82 31.45 2.47
C ILE A 11 -8.97 30.66 3.09
N VAL A 12 -8.91 30.44 4.41
CA VAL A 12 -9.97 29.76 5.17
C VAL A 12 -11.28 30.54 5.16
N GLU A 13 -11.23 31.88 5.23
CA GLU A 13 -12.41 32.73 5.12
C GLU A 13 -13.07 32.59 3.75
N LYS A 14 -12.27 32.60 2.67
CA LYS A 14 -12.74 32.37 1.30
C LYS A 14 -13.40 31.00 1.17
N LEU A 15 -12.73 29.93 1.64
CA LEU A 15 -13.29 28.58 1.65
C LEU A 15 -14.56 28.48 2.49
N SER A 16 -14.67 29.23 3.59
CA SER A 16 -15.86 29.23 4.44
C SER A 16 -17.08 29.80 3.70
N ARG A 17 -16.89 30.91 2.97
CA ARG A 17 -17.96 31.49 2.13
C ARG A 17 -18.36 30.53 1.01
N GLU A 18 -17.39 29.86 0.39
CA GLU A 18 -17.66 28.87 -0.65
C GLU A 18 -18.42 27.64 -0.09
N TYR A 19 -18.05 27.18 1.10
CA TYR A 19 -18.69 26.05 1.78
C TYR A 19 -20.15 26.35 2.15
N THR A 20 -20.46 27.59 2.56
CA THR A 20 -21.82 28.03 2.88
C THR A 20 -22.61 28.54 1.67
N SER A 21 -22.12 28.31 0.44
CA SER A 21 -22.75 28.83 -0.79
C SER A 21 -22.97 30.36 -0.77
N ASN A 22 -22.09 31.09 -0.07
CA ASN A 22 -22.16 32.53 0.22
C ASN A 22 -23.38 32.99 1.04
N GLU A 23 -24.09 32.07 1.68
CA GLU A 23 -25.27 32.41 2.51
C GLU A 23 -24.89 32.92 3.91
N SER A 24 -23.69 32.58 4.39
CA SER A 24 -23.18 33.04 5.69
C SER A 24 -21.66 33.20 5.70
N SER A 25 -21.17 34.21 6.40
CA SER A 25 -19.75 34.38 6.70
C SER A 25 -19.31 33.68 7.99
N SER A 26 -20.24 33.15 8.78
CA SER A 26 -19.97 32.43 10.02
C SER A 26 -20.13 30.92 9.83
N VAL A 27 -19.14 30.16 10.31
CA VAL A 27 -19.12 28.70 10.31
C VAL A 27 -18.79 28.20 11.72
N SER A 28 -19.13 26.95 12.02
CA SER A 28 -18.76 26.35 13.31
C SER A 28 -17.23 26.26 13.45
N TYR A 29 -16.74 26.24 14.69
CA TYR A 29 -15.31 26.02 14.96
C TYR A 29 -14.79 24.73 14.32
N GLU A 30 -15.60 23.67 14.30
CA GLU A 30 -15.27 22.41 13.64
C GLU A 30 -15.09 22.58 12.13
N THR A 31 -15.98 23.32 11.46
CA THR A 31 -15.87 23.64 10.03
C THR A 31 -14.62 24.46 9.75
N ALA A 32 -14.32 25.48 10.58
CA ALA A 32 -13.12 26.29 10.42
C ALA A 32 -11.83 25.44 10.53
N ARG A 33 -11.77 24.50 11.49
CA ARG A 33 -10.64 23.55 11.61
C ARG A 33 -10.52 22.62 10.42
N MET A 34 -11.64 22.09 9.93
CA MET A 34 -11.69 21.24 8.73
C MET A 34 -11.09 21.97 7.53
N LEU A 35 -11.52 23.20 7.28
CA LEU A 35 -11.03 24.04 6.19
C LEU A 35 -9.55 24.42 6.36
N MET A 36 -9.11 24.76 7.58
CA MET A 36 -7.69 24.99 7.86
C MET A 36 -6.85 23.75 7.54
N ARG A 37 -7.31 22.55 7.91
CA ARG A 37 -6.63 21.29 7.59
C ARG A 37 -6.58 21.04 6.07
N ALA A 38 -7.62 21.41 5.34
CA ALA A 38 -7.63 21.34 3.87
C ALA A 38 -6.56 22.25 3.24
N VAL A 39 -6.42 23.49 3.74
CA VAL A 39 -5.40 24.44 3.30
C VAL A 39 -3.99 23.89 3.56
N LEU A 40 -3.72 23.39 4.77
CA LEU A 40 -2.43 22.82 5.13
C LEU A 40 -2.05 21.63 4.25
N TYR A 41 -2.99 20.72 4.00
CA TYR A 41 -2.77 19.57 3.11
C TYR A 41 -2.34 20.01 1.70
N CYS A 42 -3.02 21.00 1.13
CA CYS A 42 -2.66 21.53 -0.19
C CYS A 42 -1.27 22.20 -0.19
N ILE A 43 -0.96 22.99 0.84
CA ILE A 43 0.35 23.62 0.99
C ILE A 43 1.47 22.56 1.06
N ASP A 44 1.27 21.47 1.81
CA ASP A 44 2.24 20.38 1.91
C ASP A 44 2.34 19.58 0.61
N ALA A 45 1.23 19.40 -0.11
CA ALA A 45 1.26 18.85 -1.46
C ALA A 45 2.16 19.66 -2.39
N TYR A 46 2.12 21.00 -2.36
CA TYR A 46 3.04 21.84 -3.13
C TYR A 46 4.50 21.70 -2.67
N LYS A 47 4.76 21.70 -1.36
CA LYS A 47 6.15 21.59 -0.83
C LYS A 47 6.82 20.27 -1.21
N SER A 48 6.07 19.16 -1.16
CA SER A 48 6.60 17.83 -1.52
C SER A 48 7.03 17.74 -2.99
N GLU A 49 6.51 18.60 -3.86
CA GLU A 49 6.96 18.72 -5.26
C GLU A 49 8.36 19.28 -5.35
N LYS A 50 8.58 20.41 -4.66
CA LYS A 50 9.86 21.10 -4.68
C LYS A 50 11.00 20.24 -4.15
N SER A 51 10.73 19.36 -3.18
CA SER A 51 11.74 18.39 -2.74
C SER A 51 12.14 17.40 -3.84
N CYS A 52 11.22 17.02 -4.73
CA CYS A 52 11.50 16.14 -5.86
C CYS A 52 12.12 16.88 -7.06
N GLU A 53 11.76 18.14 -7.31
CA GLU A 53 12.33 18.97 -8.39
C GLU A 53 13.76 19.49 -8.06
N SER A 54 14.18 19.45 -6.79
CA SER A 54 15.43 20.05 -6.31
C SER A 54 16.73 19.25 -6.53
N VAL A 55 16.73 18.24 -7.42
CA VAL A 55 17.94 17.48 -7.78
C VAL A 55 18.52 17.89 -9.14
N GLU A 56 17.73 18.42 -10.07
CA GLU A 56 18.23 18.73 -11.44
C GLU A 56 18.36 20.23 -11.78
N GLU A 57 17.74 21.13 -11.00
CA GLU A 57 17.81 22.59 -11.28
C GLU A 57 18.54 23.38 -10.18
N ARG A 58 19.76 22.96 -9.82
CA ARG A 58 20.67 23.77 -8.96
C ARG A 58 21.70 24.59 -9.71
N GLU A 59 21.50 24.83 -11.01
CA GLU A 59 22.34 25.75 -11.78
C GLU A 59 21.50 26.67 -12.67
N SER A 60 20.77 27.61 -12.06
CA SER A 60 20.68 28.97 -12.60
C SER A 60 19.92 29.91 -11.67
N GLY A 61 20.63 30.91 -11.16
CA GLY A 61 20.13 32.28 -11.08
C GLY A 61 19.06 32.59 -10.04
N TYR A 62 19.51 33.12 -8.91
CA TYR A 62 18.93 34.28 -8.22
C TYR A 62 17.56 34.78 -8.71
N GLU A 63 16.50 34.48 -7.97
CA GLU A 63 15.43 35.47 -7.78
C GLU A 63 15.13 35.66 -6.29
N LEU A 64 15.55 36.85 -5.86
CA LEU A 64 15.25 37.53 -4.62
C LEU A 64 13.73 37.70 -4.48
N PHE A 65 13.08 36.99 -3.57
CA PHE A 65 11.66 37.22 -3.25
C PHE A 65 11.48 37.64 -1.79
N SER A 66 11.58 38.95 -1.56
CA SER A 66 10.90 39.63 -0.46
C SER A 66 10.09 40.78 -1.04
N VAL A 67 8.88 40.46 -1.53
CA VAL A 67 7.70 41.34 -1.53
C VAL A 67 6.47 40.42 -1.46
N ASN A 68 5.73 40.52 -0.35
CA ASN A 68 4.38 39.98 -0.09
C ASN A 68 4.25 38.47 0.29
N GLU A 69 4.48 38.16 1.58
CA GLU A 69 4.20 36.85 2.20
C GLU A 69 2.75 36.36 1.97
N LYS A 70 1.78 37.29 1.85
CA LYS A 70 0.36 36.99 1.56
C LYS A 70 0.07 36.55 0.13
N LEU A 71 0.74 37.11 -0.89
CA LEU A 71 0.59 36.61 -2.28
C LEU A 71 1.23 35.22 -2.42
N ASN A 72 2.20 34.91 -1.56
CA ASN A 72 2.84 33.61 -1.55
C ASN A 72 1.90 32.51 -1.03
N ALA A 73 1.17 32.75 0.07
CA ALA A 73 0.29 31.74 0.67
C ALA A 73 -0.89 31.31 -0.25
N GLU A 74 -1.65 32.26 -0.83
CA GLU A 74 -2.77 31.94 -1.74
C GLU A 74 -2.27 31.25 -3.02
N MET A 75 -1.13 31.69 -3.58
CA MET A 75 -0.53 31.05 -4.75
C MET A 75 -0.09 29.62 -4.44
N ILE A 76 0.58 29.41 -3.29
CA ILE A 76 1.04 28.09 -2.85
C ILE A 76 -0.14 27.17 -2.61
N TYR A 77 -1.17 27.66 -1.90
CA TYR A 77 -2.40 26.91 -1.70
C TYR A 77 -3.03 26.50 -3.03
N ARG A 78 -3.17 27.43 -3.99
CA ARG A 78 -3.75 27.14 -5.30
C ARG A 78 -2.95 26.09 -6.07
N ARG A 79 -1.64 26.25 -6.16
CA ARG A 79 -0.76 25.25 -6.81
C ARG A 79 -0.85 23.90 -6.11
N GLY A 80 -0.91 23.91 -4.78
CA GLY A 80 -1.13 22.73 -3.95
C GLY A 80 -2.44 22.03 -4.26
N TYR A 81 -3.54 22.78 -4.36
CA TYR A 81 -4.86 22.28 -4.72
C TYR A 81 -4.87 21.68 -6.12
N ASP A 82 -4.33 22.40 -7.12
CA ASP A 82 -4.22 21.91 -8.49
C ASP A 82 -3.44 20.58 -8.55
N ARG A 83 -2.41 20.44 -7.70
CA ARG A 83 -1.64 19.20 -7.57
C ARG A 83 -2.42 18.06 -6.94
N VAL A 84 -3.22 18.33 -5.90
CA VAL A 84 -4.12 17.32 -5.32
C VAL A 84 -5.09 16.82 -6.38
N VAL A 85 -5.70 17.73 -7.16
CA VAL A 85 -6.60 17.36 -8.27
C VAL A 85 -5.87 16.54 -9.33
N ALA A 86 -4.66 16.93 -9.74
CA ALA A 86 -3.86 16.17 -10.70
C ALA A 86 -3.55 14.74 -10.19
N LYS A 87 -3.19 14.58 -8.91
CA LYS A 87 -2.98 13.27 -8.30
C LYS A 87 -4.25 12.40 -8.31
N VAL A 88 -5.43 12.99 -8.12
CA VAL A 88 -6.70 12.24 -8.18
C VAL A 88 -6.91 11.68 -9.58
N ILE A 89 -6.64 12.49 -10.61
CA ILE A 89 -6.74 12.06 -12.01
C ILE A 89 -5.76 10.92 -12.29
N GLN A 90 -4.49 11.08 -11.90
CA GLN A 90 -3.45 10.05 -12.09
C GLN A 90 -3.79 8.75 -11.34
N ALA A 91 -4.27 8.84 -10.10
CA ALA A 91 -4.71 7.67 -9.33
C ALA A 91 -5.89 6.97 -10.01
N LYS A 92 -6.83 7.72 -10.60
CA LYS A 92 -7.96 7.15 -11.34
C LYS A 92 -7.52 6.45 -12.62
N GLU A 93 -6.58 7.04 -13.37
CA GLU A 93 -5.99 6.41 -14.55
C GLU A 93 -5.27 5.11 -14.18
N LEU A 94 -4.50 5.12 -13.07
CA LEU A 94 -3.85 3.93 -12.54
C LEU A 94 -4.88 2.85 -12.14
N TYR A 95 -5.97 3.23 -11.48
CA TYR A 95 -7.04 2.31 -11.12
C TYR A 95 -7.68 1.65 -12.35
N ASN A 96 -8.01 2.44 -13.38
CA ASN A 96 -8.58 1.91 -14.62
C ASN A 96 -7.61 0.93 -15.30
N ALA A 97 -6.31 1.21 -15.28
CA ALA A 97 -5.31 0.28 -15.82
C ALA A 97 -5.19 -1.02 -15.01
N ILE A 98 -5.49 -1.00 -13.71
CA ILE A 98 -5.51 -2.19 -12.85
C ILE A 98 -6.76 -3.02 -13.15
N ILE A 99 -7.94 -2.39 -13.17
CA ILE A 99 -9.23 -3.10 -13.18
C ILE A 99 -9.48 -3.91 -14.46
N ASP A 100 -8.88 -3.51 -15.59
CA ASP A 100 -9.06 -4.18 -16.89
C ASP A 100 -8.72 -5.67 -16.88
N GLN A 101 -7.79 -6.11 -16.04
CA GLN A 101 -7.35 -7.51 -15.93
C GLN A 101 -7.33 -8.02 -14.49
N PHE A 102 -7.88 -7.25 -13.56
CA PHE A 102 -7.79 -7.55 -12.13
C PHE A 102 -8.52 -8.86 -11.78
N GLN A 103 -7.93 -9.60 -10.86
CA GLN A 103 -8.55 -10.78 -10.25
C GLN A 103 -8.45 -10.66 -8.73
N ASP A 104 -9.58 -10.86 -8.06
CA ASP A 104 -9.68 -10.85 -6.60
C ASP A 104 -9.51 -12.24 -5.97
N PHE A 105 -9.40 -13.30 -6.78
CA PHE A 105 -9.32 -14.70 -6.36
C PHE A 105 -10.46 -15.13 -5.42
N HIS A 106 -11.63 -14.47 -5.53
CA HIS A 106 -12.76 -14.59 -4.60
C HIS A 106 -12.45 -14.20 -3.16
N CYS A 107 -11.37 -13.46 -2.91
CA CYS A 107 -11.05 -12.91 -1.60
C CYS A 107 -11.98 -11.73 -1.29
N ARG A 108 -12.78 -11.86 -0.23
CA ARG A 108 -13.85 -10.91 0.09
C ARG A 108 -13.35 -9.49 0.28
N ASN A 109 -12.45 -9.26 1.23
CA ASN A 109 -11.97 -7.90 1.53
C ASN A 109 -11.20 -7.29 0.36
N CYS A 110 -10.55 -8.12 -0.48
CA CYS A 110 -9.93 -7.68 -1.73
C CYS A 110 -11.00 -7.16 -2.72
N HIS A 111 -12.07 -7.93 -2.93
CA HIS A 111 -13.20 -7.54 -3.76
C HIS A 111 -13.87 -6.25 -3.24
N ASP A 112 -14.31 -6.27 -1.97
CA ASP A 112 -15.01 -5.16 -1.32
C ASP A 112 -14.17 -3.87 -1.39
N THR A 113 -12.85 -3.96 -1.22
CA THR A 113 -11.97 -2.79 -1.27
C THR A 113 -11.72 -2.29 -2.70
N ILE A 114 -11.27 -3.16 -3.62
CA ILE A 114 -10.79 -2.76 -4.95
C ILE A 114 -11.94 -2.55 -5.94
N ILE A 115 -12.94 -3.44 -5.92
CA ILE A 115 -14.05 -3.42 -6.86
C ILE A 115 -15.14 -2.46 -6.39
N GLU A 116 -15.48 -2.47 -5.10
CA GLU A 116 -16.59 -1.65 -4.59
C GLU A 116 -16.09 -0.33 -3.97
N GLY A 117 -15.06 -0.38 -3.12
CA GLY A 117 -14.57 0.76 -2.36
C GLY A 117 -13.89 1.84 -3.19
N ILE A 118 -12.85 1.49 -3.95
CA ILE A 118 -12.04 2.46 -4.72
C ILE A 118 -12.89 3.32 -5.69
N PRO A 119 -13.88 2.78 -6.43
CA PRO A 119 -14.78 3.63 -7.22
C PRO A 119 -15.55 4.67 -6.41
N GLN A 120 -15.97 4.33 -5.18
CA GLN A 120 -16.67 5.29 -4.31
C GLN A 120 -15.75 6.43 -3.87
N PHE A 121 -14.45 6.18 -3.69
CA PHE A 121 -13.48 7.25 -3.47
C PHE A 121 -13.50 8.24 -4.63
N PHE A 122 -13.34 7.78 -5.87
CA PHE A 122 -13.33 8.69 -7.03
C PHE A 122 -14.66 9.41 -7.28
N LEU A 123 -15.77 8.88 -6.77
CA LEU A 123 -17.09 9.51 -6.86
C LEU A 123 -17.32 10.57 -5.78
N ARG A 124 -16.83 10.35 -4.55
CA ARG A 124 -17.19 11.14 -3.36
C ARG A 124 -16.06 11.98 -2.78
N TYR A 125 -14.82 11.73 -3.18
CA TYR A 125 -13.66 12.46 -2.68
C TYR A 125 -13.75 13.94 -3.00
N ASP A 126 -13.52 14.77 -1.98
CA ASP A 126 -13.59 16.22 -2.07
C ASP A 126 -12.19 16.83 -1.92
N PRO A 127 -11.48 17.09 -3.03
CA PRO A 127 -10.15 17.68 -2.98
C PRO A 127 -10.15 19.14 -2.49
N ARG A 128 -11.32 19.80 -2.40
CA ARG A 128 -11.42 21.22 -2.04
C ARG A 128 -11.61 21.40 -0.54
N PHE A 129 -12.58 20.72 0.04
CA PHE A 129 -12.96 20.91 1.44
C PHE A 129 -12.43 19.82 2.37
N LYS A 130 -12.13 18.62 1.86
CA LYS A 130 -11.63 17.49 2.65
C LYS A 130 -10.52 16.69 1.94
N PRO A 131 -9.46 17.34 1.42
CA PRO A 131 -8.42 16.64 0.65
C PRO A 131 -7.63 15.62 1.47
N TYR A 132 -7.60 15.72 2.81
CA TYR A 132 -6.95 14.75 3.68
C TYR A 132 -7.79 13.50 3.96
N ASP A 133 -9.08 13.51 3.61
CA ASP A 133 -10.03 12.45 3.93
C ASP A 133 -10.15 11.48 2.75
N HIS A 134 -9.62 10.27 2.90
CA HIS A 134 -9.68 9.26 1.86
C HIS A 134 -10.97 8.43 1.90
N ILE A 135 -11.87 8.64 2.88
CA ILE A 135 -13.24 8.09 2.95
C ILE A 135 -13.33 6.55 3.08
N LEU A 136 -12.25 5.82 2.78
CA LEU A 136 -12.18 4.36 2.79
C LEU A 136 -11.40 3.84 4.00
N THR A 137 -11.72 2.64 4.45
CA THR A 137 -10.97 1.93 5.49
C THR A 137 -9.80 1.11 4.94
N LEU A 138 -9.84 0.78 3.63
CA LEU A 138 -8.85 -0.06 2.94
C LEU A 138 -8.66 -1.42 3.63
N ASP A 139 -9.77 -2.17 3.76
CA ASP A 139 -9.83 -3.43 4.53
C ASP A 139 -8.95 -4.56 3.95
N TYR A 140 -8.53 -4.46 2.68
CA TYR A 140 -7.49 -5.32 2.11
C TYR A 140 -6.10 -4.70 2.29
N PRO A 141 -5.21 -5.29 3.11
CA PRO A 141 -3.89 -4.73 3.39
C PRO A 141 -2.90 -4.97 2.25
N THR A 142 -1.95 -4.05 2.08
CA THR A 142 -0.77 -4.23 1.20
C THR A 142 0.46 -4.62 2.02
N ILE A 143 1.41 -5.33 1.41
CA ILE A 143 2.67 -5.72 2.07
C ILE A 143 3.42 -4.51 2.62
N LYS A 144 3.55 -3.44 1.82
CA LYS A 144 4.09 -2.18 2.30
C LYS A 144 2.98 -1.38 2.97
N SER A 145 3.22 -0.98 4.22
CA SER A 145 2.29 -0.12 4.95
C SER A 145 2.12 1.25 4.27
N LEU A 146 0.93 1.83 4.43
CA LEU A 146 0.60 3.19 4.01
C LEU A 146 0.90 4.24 5.09
N ASP A 147 1.56 3.83 6.19
CA ASP A 147 1.74 4.64 7.38
C ASP A 147 2.09 6.10 7.05
N THR A 148 1.38 7.01 7.72
CA THR A 148 1.46 8.48 7.60
C THR A 148 0.80 9.12 6.37
N LEU A 149 0.37 8.35 5.36
CA LEU A 149 -0.33 8.90 4.19
C LEU A 149 -1.83 9.08 4.45
N CYS A 150 -2.43 10.07 3.78
CA CYS A 150 -3.87 10.30 3.81
C CYS A 150 -4.36 10.97 2.52
N GLY A 151 -5.69 11.05 2.35
CA GLY A 151 -6.29 11.60 1.14
C GLY A 151 -5.89 10.83 -0.11
N VAL A 152 -5.71 11.55 -1.22
CA VAL A 152 -5.30 10.96 -2.50
C VAL A 152 -3.90 10.33 -2.44
N ASP A 153 -2.99 10.82 -1.58
CA ASP A 153 -1.65 10.24 -1.44
C ASP A 153 -1.69 8.80 -0.90
N ALA A 154 -2.61 8.51 0.02
CA ALA A 154 -2.83 7.14 0.50
C ALA A 154 -3.39 6.24 -0.62
N ILE A 155 -4.37 6.74 -1.38
CA ILE A 155 -4.99 5.98 -2.47
C ILE A 155 -4.00 5.72 -3.61
N ASP A 156 -3.22 6.71 -4.04
CA ASP A 156 -2.21 6.54 -5.08
C ASP A 156 -1.15 5.51 -4.65
N ARG A 157 -0.60 5.63 -3.42
CA ARG A 157 0.36 4.64 -2.90
C ARG A 157 -0.25 3.25 -2.83
N TYR A 158 -1.49 3.14 -2.34
CA TYR A 158 -2.22 1.89 -2.25
C TYR A 158 -2.37 1.24 -3.62
N LEU A 159 -2.85 1.98 -4.63
CA LEU A 159 -3.01 1.45 -5.99
C LEU A 159 -1.67 1.03 -6.62
N ARG A 160 -0.58 1.75 -6.36
CA ARG A 160 0.76 1.34 -6.80
C ARG A 160 1.19 0.03 -6.16
N ASN A 161 0.97 -0.13 -4.86
CA ASN A 161 1.24 -1.38 -4.15
C ASN A 161 0.38 -2.53 -4.73
N ILE A 162 -0.92 -2.31 -4.92
CA ILE A 162 -1.84 -3.30 -5.51
C ILE A 162 -1.40 -3.68 -6.93
N LYS A 163 -0.98 -2.73 -7.77
CA LYS A 163 -0.47 -3.03 -9.12
C LYS A 163 0.77 -3.93 -9.06
N THR A 164 1.71 -3.62 -8.18
CA THR A 164 2.94 -4.41 -7.99
C THR A 164 2.61 -5.83 -7.53
N GLU A 165 1.76 -5.95 -6.52
CA GLU A 165 1.30 -7.23 -5.98
C GLU A 165 0.51 -8.06 -7.00
N TRP A 166 -0.44 -7.45 -7.69
CA TRP A 166 -1.20 -8.12 -8.75
C TRP A 166 -0.30 -8.58 -9.89
N SER A 167 0.71 -7.79 -10.29
CA SER A 167 1.67 -8.20 -11.31
C SER A 167 2.44 -9.47 -10.92
N PHE A 168 2.70 -9.65 -9.62
CA PHE A 168 3.27 -10.89 -9.09
C PHE A 168 2.25 -12.03 -9.07
N LEU A 169 1.01 -11.79 -8.64
CA LEU A 169 -0.02 -12.83 -8.57
C LEU A 169 -0.45 -13.35 -9.94
N ASN A 170 -0.50 -12.48 -10.95
CA ASN A 170 -1.05 -12.79 -12.28
C ASN A 170 -0.21 -13.80 -13.09
N VAL A 171 0.96 -14.22 -12.60
CA VAL A 171 1.75 -15.30 -13.24
C VAL A 171 1.36 -16.70 -12.75
N PHE A 172 0.58 -16.79 -11.67
CA PHE A 172 0.14 -18.07 -11.10
C PHE A 172 -1.21 -18.49 -11.71
N ASP A 173 -1.46 -19.80 -11.77
CA ASP A 173 -2.80 -20.30 -12.09
C ASP A 173 -3.77 -19.86 -10.97
N PRO A 174 -4.87 -19.17 -11.29
CA PRO A 174 -5.84 -18.74 -10.29
C PRO A 174 -6.35 -19.88 -9.40
N LYS A 175 -6.46 -21.09 -9.94
CA LYS A 175 -6.89 -22.26 -9.16
C LYS A 175 -5.88 -22.66 -8.09
N CYS A 176 -4.58 -22.51 -8.36
CA CYS A 176 -3.53 -22.78 -7.38
C CYS A 176 -3.54 -21.72 -6.27
N VAL A 177 -3.78 -20.45 -6.62
CA VAL A 177 -3.93 -19.37 -5.63
C VAL A 177 -5.16 -19.60 -4.76
N GLU A 178 -6.32 -19.87 -5.36
CA GLU A 178 -7.57 -20.16 -4.62
C GLU A 178 -7.43 -21.36 -3.69
N ALA A 179 -6.81 -22.45 -4.15
CA ALA A 179 -6.56 -23.64 -3.32
C ALA A 179 -5.63 -23.33 -2.13
N LEU A 180 -4.63 -22.46 -2.32
CA LEU A 180 -3.80 -21.97 -1.23
C LEU A 180 -4.63 -21.16 -0.23
N LEU A 181 -5.46 -20.22 -0.70
CA LEU A 181 -6.28 -19.38 0.18
C LEU A 181 -7.29 -20.21 0.98
N GLU A 182 -7.93 -21.20 0.36
CA GLU A 182 -8.85 -22.14 1.03
C GLU A 182 -8.14 -23.00 2.07
N ARG A 183 -6.87 -23.36 1.82
CA ARG A 183 -6.04 -24.05 2.83
C ARG A 183 -5.74 -23.17 4.03
N ILE A 184 -5.44 -21.88 3.82
CA ILE A 184 -5.10 -20.94 4.89
C ILE A 184 -6.34 -20.60 5.72
N ILE A 185 -7.46 -20.26 5.06
CA ILE A 185 -8.75 -20.01 5.68
C ILE A 185 -9.84 -20.72 4.83
N PRO A 186 -10.44 -21.83 5.31
CA PRO A 186 -11.46 -22.57 4.56
C PRO A 186 -12.65 -21.72 4.10
N ASP A 187 -12.98 -20.68 4.85
CA ASP A 187 -14.07 -19.74 4.52
C ASP A 187 -13.56 -18.34 4.11
N TYR A 188 -12.40 -18.26 3.45
CA TYR A 188 -11.78 -16.98 3.05
C TYR A 188 -12.65 -16.12 2.12
N LYS A 189 -13.63 -16.74 1.46
CA LYS A 189 -14.61 -16.04 0.60
C LYS A 189 -15.64 -15.23 1.40
N ASN A 190 -15.77 -15.51 2.70
CA ASN A 190 -16.67 -14.78 3.61
C ASN A 190 -15.93 -14.09 4.75
N LEU A 191 -14.74 -14.57 5.12
CA LEU A 191 -13.88 -14.00 6.15
C LEU A 191 -12.84 -13.05 5.55
N PHE A 192 -12.24 -12.22 6.41
CA PHE A 192 -11.15 -11.35 5.98
C PHE A 192 -9.85 -12.14 5.96
N LEU A 193 -9.19 -12.09 4.81
CA LEU A 193 -7.84 -12.61 4.63
C LEU A 193 -6.85 -11.45 4.81
N ASP A 194 -5.62 -11.76 5.18
CA ASP A 194 -4.50 -10.83 5.06
C ASP A 194 -4.12 -10.65 3.57
N ASN A 195 -2.89 -10.26 3.27
CA ASN A 195 -2.42 -10.05 1.92
C ASN A 195 -2.20 -11.37 1.13
N ILE A 196 -2.82 -11.50 -0.05
CA ILE A 196 -2.71 -12.68 -0.93
C ILE A 196 -1.28 -12.89 -1.41
N SER A 197 -0.59 -11.82 -1.82
CA SER A 197 0.79 -11.90 -2.31
C SER A 197 1.76 -12.36 -1.24
N ASN A 198 1.52 -12.01 0.03
CA ASN A 198 2.30 -12.49 1.16
C ASN A 198 2.19 -14.02 1.33
N ALA A 199 0.97 -14.55 1.26
CA ALA A 199 0.71 -15.99 1.33
C ALA A 199 1.36 -16.76 0.16
N VAL A 200 1.19 -16.24 -1.07
CA VAL A 200 1.75 -16.83 -2.28
C VAL A 200 3.28 -16.80 -2.26
N LEU A 201 3.90 -15.68 -1.86
CA LEU A 201 5.36 -15.57 -1.80
C LEU A 201 5.96 -16.52 -0.74
N LEU A 202 5.41 -16.53 0.47
CA LEU A 202 5.90 -17.40 1.53
C LEU A 202 5.82 -18.88 1.12
N THR A 203 4.67 -19.29 0.58
CA THR A 203 4.47 -20.67 0.08
C THR A 203 5.43 -20.96 -1.07
N GLY A 204 5.61 -20.03 -2.01
CA GLY A 204 6.54 -20.16 -3.12
C GLY A 204 7.98 -20.36 -2.68
N ILE A 205 8.44 -19.63 -1.66
CA ILE A 205 9.77 -19.83 -1.03
C ILE A 205 9.86 -21.23 -0.43
N GLY A 206 8.81 -21.70 0.26
CA GLY A 206 8.74 -23.07 0.77
C GLY A 206 8.86 -24.10 -0.36
N CYS A 207 8.18 -23.91 -1.48
CA CYS A 207 8.28 -24.80 -2.64
C CYS A 207 9.70 -24.84 -3.20
N ILE A 208 10.39 -23.70 -3.31
CA ILE A 208 11.81 -23.65 -3.73
C ILE A 208 12.68 -24.51 -2.81
N LEU A 209 12.49 -24.37 -1.51
CA LEU A 209 13.27 -25.09 -0.50
C LEU A 209 12.98 -26.61 -0.49
N ALA A 210 11.74 -26.99 -0.78
CA ALA A 210 11.32 -28.38 -0.93
C ALA A 210 11.67 -28.98 -2.30
N GLY A 211 12.25 -28.20 -3.23
CA GLY A 211 12.53 -28.64 -4.60
C GLY A 211 11.28 -28.86 -5.46
N LYS A 212 10.16 -28.22 -5.10
CA LYS A 212 8.87 -28.32 -5.78
C LYS A 212 8.65 -27.15 -6.77
N PRO A 213 7.84 -27.35 -7.82
CA PRO A 213 7.48 -26.26 -8.73
C PRO A 213 6.75 -25.14 -7.99
N VAL A 214 7.28 -23.92 -8.05
CA VAL A 214 6.75 -22.74 -7.34
C VAL A 214 5.29 -22.44 -7.73
N GLY A 215 4.96 -22.59 -9.01
CA GLY A 215 3.61 -22.29 -9.53
C GLY A 215 2.50 -23.17 -8.97
N MET A 216 2.83 -24.33 -8.38
CA MET A 216 1.82 -25.23 -7.81
C MET A 216 1.36 -24.77 -6.42
N LEU A 217 2.18 -24.01 -5.68
CA LEU A 217 1.88 -23.55 -4.31
C LEU A 217 1.51 -24.70 -3.33
N GLU A 218 2.02 -25.89 -3.62
CA GLU A 218 1.75 -27.10 -2.87
C GLU A 218 2.93 -27.47 -1.97
N LEU A 219 2.65 -27.52 -0.68
CA LEU A 219 3.55 -28.04 0.34
C LEU A 219 2.84 -29.16 1.11
N GLN A 220 3.65 -30.06 1.65
CA GLN A 220 3.26 -31.20 2.45
C GLN A 220 4.08 -31.19 3.73
N LYS A 221 3.58 -31.83 4.79
CA LYS A 221 4.26 -31.87 6.08
C LYS A 221 5.68 -32.42 6.02
N ASN A 222 5.92 -33.40 5.15
CA ASN A 222 7.25 -33.99 4.97
C ASN A 222 8.26 -33.00 4.38
N ASP A 223 7.81 -31.92 3.72
CA ASP A 223 8.70 -30.87 3.21
C ASP A 223 9.33 -30.03 4.34
N MET A 224 8.70 -30.00 5.52
CA MET A 224 9.16 -29.20 6.65
C MET A 224 10.55 -29.64 7.13
N GLU A 225 10.91 -30.92 6.96
CA GLU A 225 12.25 -31.42 7.28
C GLU A 225 13.33 -30.80 6.38
N LEU A 226 13.06 -30.65 5.08
CA LEU A 226 13.96 -30.00 4.13
C LEU A 226 14.10 -28.52 4.42
N ILE A 227 12.97 -27.84 4.65
CA ILE A 227 12.95 -26.40 4.99
C ILE A 227 13.71 -26.17 6.31
N GLY A 228 13.40 -26.95 7.35
CA GLY A 228 14.05 -26.86 8.65
C GLY A 228 15.56 -27.10 8.56
N SER A 229 15.99 -28.11 7.80
CA SER A 229 17.42 -28.42 7.60
C SER A 229 18.17 -27.31 6.86
N PHE A 230 17.53 -26.65 5.90
CA PHE A 230 18.13 -25.54 5.17
C PHE A 230 18.45 -24.35 6.08
N PHE A 231 17.56 -24.04 7.03
CA PHE A 231 17.79 -22.96 8.00
C PHE A 231 18.68 -23.41 9.16
N GLY A 232 18.52 -24.64 9.67
CA GLY A 232 19.27 -25.18 10.80
C GLY A 232 19.14 -24.29 12.05
N ASP A 233 20.21 -24.14 12.82
CA ASP A 233 20.30 -23.24 13.97
C ASP A 233 20.65 -21.78 13.58
N ALA A 234 20.17 -21.32 12.41
CA ALA A 234 20.43 -19.96 11.97
C ALA A 234 19.85 -18.92 12.96
N SER A 235 20.60 -17.84 13.17
CA SER A 235 20.04 -16.62 13.75
C SER A 235 19.02 -15.99 12.79
N GLU A 236 18.16 -15.13 13.31
CA GLU A 236 17.18 -14.39 12.50
C GLU A 236 17.88 -13.59 11.38
N GLU A 237 19.02 -12.95 11.66
CA GLU A 237 19.80 -12.23 10.64
C GLU A 237 20.29 -13.14 9.50
N LYS A 238 20.84 -14.32 9.83
CA LYS A 238 21.30 -15.28 8.81
C LYS A 238 20.12 -15.90 8.04
N ALA A 239 18.98 -16.11 8.70
CA ALA A 239 17.77 -16.56 8.04
C ALA A 239 17.23 -15.50 7.08
N GLU A 240 17.26 -14.22 7.48
CA GLU A 240 16.90 -13.09 6.62
C GLU A 240 17.78 -13.02 5.38
N GLU A 241 19.11 -13.12 5.51
CA GLU A 241 20.03 -13.15 4.37
C GLU A 241 19.70 -14.30 3.40
N LYS A 242 19.45 -15.50 3.93
CA LYS A 242 19.03 -16.67 3.13
C LYS A 242 17.71 -16.41 2.39
N ILE A 243 16.72 -15.82 3.07
CA ILE A 243 15.41 -15.50 2.47
C ILE A 243 15.55 -14.44 1.39
N ARG A 244 16.33 -13.38 1.62
CA ARG A 244 16.62 -12.36 0.60
C ARG A 244 17.23 -12.99 -0.65
N MET A 245 18.18 -13.91 -0.50
CA MET A 245 18.75 -14.64 -1.65
C MET A 245 17.70 -15.47 -2.40
N LEU A 246 16.77 -16.12 -1.70
CA LEU A 246 15.70 -16.91 -2.32
C LEU A 246 14.69 -16.02 -3.07
N ILE A 247 14.29 -14.90 -2.47
CA ILE A 247 13.44 -13.88 -3.11
C ILE A 247 14.14 -13.35 -4.37
N SER A 248 15.38 -12.89 -4.28
CA SER A 248 16.14 -12.42 -5.44
C SER A 248 16.25 -13.48 -6.54
N LYS A 249 16.46 -14.75 -6.18
CA LYS A 249 16.50 -15.84 -7.17
C LYS A 249 15.15 -16.03 -7.86
N LEU A 250 14.05 -16.04 -7.10
CA LEU A 250 12.69 -16.18 -7.62
C LEU A 250 12.39 -15.06 -8.62
N PHE A 251 12.60 -13.81 -8.23
CA PHE A 251 12.26 -12.66 -9.08
C PHE A 251 13.16 -12.54 -10.31
N ARG A 252 14.47 -12.82 -10.20
CA ARG A 252 15.35 -12.85 -11.38
C ARG A 252 14.97 -13.92 -12.39
N SER A 253 14.40 -15.05 -11.94
CA SER A 253 13.95 -16.11 -12.84
C SER A 253 12.56 -15.88 -13.43
N GLY A 254 11.62 -15.34 -12.64
CA GLY A 254 10.21 -15.19 -13.05
C GLY A 254 9.88 -13.83 -13.67
N PHE A 255 10.65 -12.79 -13.33
CA PHE A 255 10.39 -11.40 -13.70
C PHE A 255 11.69 -10.71 -14.13
N PRO A 256 12.35 -11.17 -15.21
CA PRO A 256 13.57 -10.55 -15.69
C PRO A 256 13.32 -9.07 -15.96
N GLU A 257 14.28 -8.22 -15.56
CA GLU A 257 14.25 -6.76 -15.75
C GLU A 257 13.24 -5.97 -14.88
N ASN A 258 12.54 -6.61 -13.92
CA ASN A 258 11.64 -5.90 -13.01
C ASN A 258 12.23 -5.76 -11.59
N ALA A 259 13.22 -4.88 -11.45
CA ALA A 259 13.91 -4.63 -10.17
C ALA A 259 13.00 -4.04 -9.09
N GLU A 260 12.01 -3.22 -9.47
CA GLU A 260 11.06 -2.61 -8.54
C GLU A 260 10.19 -3.67 -7.84
N LEU A 261 9.79 -4.71 -8.57
CA LEU A 261 9.04 -5.84 -8.03
C LEU A 261 9.87 -6.61 -7.00
N GLU A 262 11.15 -6.90 -7.30
CA GLU A 262 12.07 -7.54 -6.36
C GLU A 262 12.23 -6.70 -5.08
N GLU A 263 12.50 -5.40 -5.21
CA GLU A 263 12.65 -4.48 -4.08
C GLU A 263 11.39 -4.41 -3.22
N TYR A 264 10.21 -4.48 -3.84
CA TYR A 264 8.95 -4.51 -3.13
C TYR A 264 8.86 -5.69 -2.17
N PHE A 265 9.08 -6.90 -2.68
CA PHE A 265 8.94 -8.13 -1.92
C PHE A 265 10.13 -8.43 -1.00
N LEU A 266 11.32 -7.87 -1.26
CA LEU A 266 12.44 -7.97 -0.32
C LEU A 266 12.13 -7.40 1.07
N THR A 267 11.13 -6.52 1.19
CA THR A 267 10.72 -5.97 2.49
C THR A 267 10.10 -7.01 3.44
N THR A 268 9.65 -8.16 2.94
CA THR A 268 9.09 -9.25 3.77
C THR A 268 10.16 -10.15 4.40
N SER A 269 11.43 -10.04 3.98
CA SER A 269 12.47 -10.99 4.36
C SER A 269 12.66 -11.14 5.86
N LYS A 270 12.59 -10.02 6.59
CA LYS A 270 12.74 -9.98 8.04
C LYS A 270 11.59 -10.68 8.74
N GLU A 271 10.35 -10.41 8.33
CA GLU A 271 9.17 -11.05 8.90
C GLU A 271 9.21 -12.57 8.70
N TYR A 272 9.53 -13.01 7.47
CA TYR A 272 9.65 -14.44 7.17
C TYR A 272 10.76 -15.10 7.97
N ALA A 273 11.90 -14.43 8.14
CA ALA A 273 13.01 -14.95 8.95
C ALA A 273 12.56 -15.22 10.39
N VAL A 274 11.89 -14.24 11.00
CA VAL A 274 11.36 -14.35 12.36
C VAL A 274 10.35 -15.50 12.44
N ARG A 275 9.38 -15.57 11.52
CA ARG A 275 8.37 -16.64 11.49
C ARG A 275 8.98 -18.02 11.35
N ILE A 276 9.89 -18.21 10.39
CA ILE A 276 10.53 -19.50 10.12
C ILE A 276 11.43 -19.93 11.27
N VAL A 277 12.29 -19.05 11.79
CA VAL A 277 13.18 -19.37 12.92
C VAL A 277 12.38 -19.74 14.16
N ASN A 278 11.31 -19.00 14.47
CA ASN A 278 10.44 -19.33 15.58
C ASN A 278 9.65 -20.62 15.33
N GLY A 279 9.20 -20.88 14.10
CA GLY A 279 8.57 -22.12 13.70
C GLY A 279 9.49 -23.34 13.90
N ILE A 280 10.76 -23.23 13.57
CA ILE A 280 11.76 -24.30 13.79
C ILE A 280 11.98 -24.52 15.28
N LYS A 281 12.27 -23.44 16.05
CA LYS A 281 12.54 -23.52 17.50
C LYS A 281 11.41 -24.18 18.29
N ASN A 282 10.16 -23.97 17.86
CA ASN A 282 8.97 -24.47 18.54
C ASN A 282 8.36 -25.70 17.88
N ASN A 283 9.04 -26.32 16.91
CA ASN A 283 8.53 -27.46 16.13
C ASN A 283 7.13 -27.21 15.52
N ALA A 284 6.89 -25.97 15.09
CA ALA A 284 5.63 -25.44 14.57
C ALA A 284 5.77 -24.94 13.12
N LEU A 285 6.81 -25.38 12.40
CA LEU A 285 7.09 -24.94 11.04
C LEU A 285 5.93 -25.22 10.07
N ALA A 286 5.22 -26.34 10.26
CA ALA A 286 4.00 -26.64 9.50
C ALA A 286 2.92 -25.55 9.64
N GLY A 287 2.82 -24.91 10.81
CA GLY A 287 1.90 -23.78 11.01
C GLY A 287 2.36 -22.48 10.36
N VAL A 288 3.66 -22.31 10.12
CA VAL A 288 4.19 -21.13 9.40
C VAL A 288 3.77 -21.14 7.92
N PHE A 289 3.65 -22.34 7.33
CA PHE A 289 3.27 -22.59 5.94
C PHE A 289 1.83 -23.08 5.78
N ASP A 290 0.98 -22.88 6.80
CA ASP A 290 -0.46 -23.17 6.76
C ASP A 290 -0.78 -24.64 6.42
N LEU A 291 -0.04 -25.58 7.02
CA LEU A 291 -0.20 -27.03 6.89
C LEU A 291 -0.71 -27.70 8.19
N THR A 292 -1.43 -26.97 9.03
CA THR A 292 -2.03 -27.54 10.24
C THR A 292 -3.15 -28.51 9.87
N ASP A 293 -3.22 -29.65 10.56
CA ASP A 293 -4.42 -30.48 10.45
C ASP A 293 -5.57 -29.68 11.04
N ILE A 294 -6.63 -29.48 10.27
CA ILE A 294 -7.93 -29.18 10.86
C ILE A 294 -8.34 -30.49 11.55
N THR A 295 -7.95 -30.66 12.82
CA THR A 295 -8.68 -31.55 13.72
C THR A 295 -10.06 -30.95 13.87
N ILE A 296 -10.95 -31.26 12.93
CA ILE A 296 -12.39 -31.17 13.16
C ILE A 296 -12.63 -32.17 14.28
N GLY A 297 -12.66 -31.65 15.51
CA GLY A 297 -13.14 -32.37 16.67
C GLY A 297 -14.59 -32.73 16.40
N MET A 298 -14.79 -33.92 15.83
CA MET A 298 -16.05 -34.63 15.96
C MET A 298 -16.13 -35.03 17.43
N SER A 299 -16.93 -34.29 18.20
CA SER A 299 -17.51 -34.74 19.46
C SER A 299 -18.99 -34.41 19.43
#